data_AF-A0A948FMX9-F1
#
_entry.id   AF-A0A948FMX9-F1
#
_cell.length_a   1.000
_cell.length_b   1.000
_cell.length_c   1.000
_cell.angle_alpha   90.00
_cell.angle_beta   90.00
_cell.angle_gamma   90.00
#
_symmetry.space_group_name_H-M   'P 1'
#
loop_
_entity.id
_entity.type
_entity.pdbx_description
1 polymer ?
#
loop_
_entity_poly.entity_id
_entity_poly.type
_entity_poly.pdbx_seq_one_letter_code
_entity_poly.pdbx_strand_id
1 'polypeptide(L)'
;MMADFDRTLSKGFIAGQKSPSVIAQIRNGDYLSQEYVKKSHALFDHYHVIEIDHDIPKKEKMKEMHNWRKEHFVLLAESGLNEEILEEVIENKTLQFRENIDEFMRILEKAQIPLCIFSASIGDMIQAYLEQDDILTANTHIIANFLIYDEEGNVL
;
A
#
# COMPACT_ATOMS: atom_id res chain seq x y z
N MET A 1 -9.36 18.19 2.25
CA MET A 1 -9.23 17.44 0.99
C MET A 1 -9.14 15.96 1.31
N MET A 2 -9.80 15.09 0.56
CA MET A 2 -9.66 13.64 0.70
C MET A 2 -9.04 13.08 -0.58
N ALA A 3 -8.06 12.20 -0.45
CA ALA A 3 -7.39 11.55 -1.57
C ALA A 3 -7.12 10.07 -1.25
N ASP A 4 -7.24 9.23 -2.26
CA ASP A 4 -6.63 7.89 -2.22
C ASP A 4 -5.10 8.00 -2.43
N PHE A 5 -4.34 6.93 -2.16
CA PHE A 5 -2.89 6.90 -2.33
C PHE A 5 -2.46 6.15 -3.60
N ASP A 6 -2.78 4.87 -3.68
CA ASP A 6 -2.27 3.95 -4.71
C ASP A 6 -2.77 4.35 -6.10
N ARG A 7 -1.85 4.73 -6.99
CA ARG A 7 -2.13 5.24 -8.34
C ARG A 7 -2.92 6.55 -8.35
N THR A 8 -3.11 7.20 -7.20
CA THR A 8 -3.75 8.52 -7.07
C THR A 8 -2.71 9.59 -6.73
N LEU A 9 -2.00 9.44 -5.60
CA LEU A 9 -0.81 10.26 -5.30
C LEU A 9 0.46 9.62 -5.87
N SER A 10 0.51 8.28 -5.91
CA SER A 10 1.51 7.55 -6.67
C SER A 10 1.16 7.45 -8.16
N LYS A 11 2.16 7.24 -9.02
CA LYS A 11 1.97 7.07 -10.46
C LYS A 11 1.18 5.80 -10.74
N GLY A 12 0.25 5.87 -11.70
CA GLY A 12 -0.43 4.69 -12.22
C GLY A 12 0.45 3.83 -13.12
N PHE A 13 1.42 4.47 -13.80
CA PHE A 13 2.33 3.83 -14.75
C PHE A 13 3.74 4.40 -14.61
N ILE A 14 4.75 3.54 -14.72
CA ILE A 14 6.18 3.88 -14.73
C ILE A 14 6.78 3.21 -15.96
N ALA A 15 7.41 4.00 -16.84
CA ALA A 15 8.00 3.51 -18.10
C ALA A 15 7.04 2.65 -18.96
N GLY A 16 5.77 3.01 -19.01
CA GLY A 16 4.74 2.28 -19.77
C GLY A 16 4.19 1.02 -19.09
N GLN A 17 4.74 0.62 -17.93
CA GLN A 17 4.26 -0.50 -17.14
C GLN A 17 3.38 -0.02 -15.99
N LYS A 18 2.34 -0.79 -15.63
CA LYS A 18 1.45 -0.48 -14.52
C LYS A 18 2.23 -0.53 -13.21
N SER A 19 2.21 0.55 -12.44
CA SER A 19 2.92 0.61 -11.16
C SER A 19 2.31 -0.39 -10.17
N PRO A 20 3.14 -1.12 -9.39
CA PRO A 20 2.66 -1.87 -8.24
C PRO A 20 2.00 -0.91 -7.23
N SER A 21 1.01 -1.42 -6.50
CA SER A 21 0.52 -0.75 -5.29
C SER A 21 1.55 -0.89 -4.16
N VAL A 22 1.39 -0.12 -3.09
CA VAL A 22 2.26 -0.16 -1.91
C VAL A 22 2.46 -1.60 -1.40
N ILE A 23 1.38 -2.32 -1.10
CA ILE A 23 1.51 -3.71 -0.61
C ILE A 23 2.10 -4.68 -1.66
N ALA A 24 1.93 -4.39 -2.95
CA ALA A 24 2.50 -5.25 -4.01
C ALA A 24 4.04 -5.18 -4.06
N GLN A 25 4.67 -4.17 -3.46
CA GLN A 25 6.13 -4.11 -3.36
C GLN A 25 6.70 -5.24 -2.50
N ILE A 26 6.00 -5.65 -1.43
CA ILE A 26 6.41 -6.81 -0.61
C ILE A 26 6.34 -8.09 -1.44
N ARG A 27 5.23 -8.29 -2.16
CA ARG A 27 5.03 -9.47 -3.03
C ARG A 27 6.08 -9.56 -4.14
N ASN A 28 6.36 -8.45 -4.81
CA ASN A 28 7.16 -8.44 -6.03
C ASN A 28 8.66 -8.24 -5.76
N GLY A 29 9.08 -8.01 -4.51
CA GLY A 29 10.44 -7.64 -4.16
C GLY A 29 11.31 -8.75 -3.57
N ASP A 30 10.81 -10.00 -3.53
CA ASP A 30 11.55 -11.17 -3.04
C ASP A 30 12.09 -11.05 -1.59
N TYR A 31 11.45 -10.24 -0.74
CA TYR A 31 11.85 -10.03 0.67
C TYR A 31 11.48 -11.18 1.62
N LEU A 32 10.47 -11.96 1.25
CA LEU A 32 9.98 -13.08 2.03
C LEU A 32 10.25 -14.39 1.28
N SER A 33 9.92 -15.52 1.91
CA SER A 33 10.16 -16.84 1.34
C SER A 33 9.57 -17.02 -0.08
N GLN A 34 10.16 -17.90 -0.88
CA GLN A 34 9.61 -18.25 -2.19
C GLN A 34 8.20 -18.86 -2.11
N GLU A 35 7.86 -19.45 -0.97
CA GLU A 35 6.50 -19.92 -0.69
C GLU A 35 5.52 -18.75 -0.56
N TYR A 36 5.90 -17.68 0.14
CA TYR A 36 5.12 -16.44 0.21
C TYR A 36 4.88 -15.85 -1.18
N VAL A 37 5.93 -15.72 -1.99
CA VAL A 37 5.82 -15.15 -3.35
C VAL A 37 4.81 -15.94 -4.16
N LYS A 38 4.93 -17.27 -4.17
CA LYS A 38 3.99 -18.16 -4.87
C LYS A 38 2.55 -18.01 -4.37
N LYS A 39 2.32 -18.04 -3.06
CA LYS A 39 0.97 -17.95 -2.47
C LYS A 39 0.35 -16.58 -2.69
N SER A 40 1.11 -15.51 -2.53
CA SER A 40 0.63 -14.13 -2.69
C SER A 40 0.30 -13.78 -4.15
N HIS A 41 1.04 -14.34 -5.12
CA HIS A 41 0.66 -14.28 -6.53
C HIS A 41 -0.61 -15.08 -6.82
N ALA A 42 -0.76 -16.28 -6.26
CA ALA A 42 -1.98 -17.06 -6.43
C ALA A 42 -3.23 -16.35 -5.86
N LEU A 43 -3.10 -15.69 -4.69
CA LEU A 43 -4.16 -14.84 -4.14
C LEU A 43 -4.49 -13.68 -5.09
N PHE A 44 -3.47 -13.00 -5.62
CA PHE A 44 -3.67 -11.92 -6.59
C PHE A 44 -4.40 -12.41 -7.84
N ASP A 45 -3.95 -13.51 -8.46
CA ASP A 45 -4.54 -14.04 -9.69
C ASP A 45 -6.00 -14.47 -9.48
N HIS A 46 -6.33 -15.01 -8.31
CA HIS A 46 -7.69 -15.39 -7.96
C HIS A 46 -8.61 -14.19 -7.72
N TYR A 47 -8.20 -13.24 -6.89
CA TYR A 47 -9.08 -12.14 -6.48
C TYR A 47 -9.09 -10.98 -7.48
N HIS A 48 -8.02 -10.77 -8.24
CA HIS A 48 -7.96 -9.67 -9.20
C HIS A 48 -8.97 -9.85 -10.34
N VAL A 49 -9.22 -11.08 -10.79
CA VAL A 49 -10.26 -11.33 -11.81
C VAL A 49 -11.65 -10.98 -11.29
N ILE A 50 -11.92 -11.19 -9.99
CA ILE A 50 -13.18 -10.82 -9.32
C ILE A 50 -13.28 -9.29 -9.14
N GLU A 51 -12.17 -8.63 -8.78
CA GLU A 51 -12.09 -7.18 -8.59
C GLU A 51 -12.53 -6.43 -9.85
N ILE A 52 -12.01 -6.84 -11.01
CA ILE A 52 -12.24 -6.15 -12.30
C ILE A 52 -13.49 -6.61 -13.04
N ASP A 53 -14.17 -7.66 -12.58
CA ASP A 53 -15.38 -8.19 -13.20
C ASP A 53 -16.58 -7.26 -12.95
N HIS A 54 -17.17 -6.71 -14.01
CA HIS A 54 -18.27 -5.75 -13.90
C HIS A 54 -19.64 -6.42 -13.69
N ASP A 55 -19.74 -7.73 -13.92
CA ASP A 55 -20.99 -8.49 -13.80
C ASP A 55 -21.24 -8.97 -12.36
N ILE A 56 -20.18 -9.03 -11.53
CA ILE A 56 -20.30 -9.43 -10.11
C ILE A 56 -20.98 -8.32 -9.30
N PRO A 57 -22.07 -8.62 -8.57
CA PRO A 57 -22.74 -7.66 -7.71
C PRO A 57 -21.81 -7.02 -6.68
N LYS A 58 -21.93 -5.71 -6.47
CA LYS A 58 -21.08 -4.95 -5.55
C LYS A 58 -20.97 -5.59 -4.16
N LYS A 59 -22.07 -6.09 -3.60
CA LYS A 59 -22.10 -6.71 -2.27
C LYS A 59 -21.25 -7.98 -2.20
N GLU A 60 -21.30 -8.80 -3.25
CA GLU A 60 -20.52 -10.03 -3.36
C GLU A 60 -19.05 -9.70 -3.57
N LYS A 61 -18.76 -8.78 -4.50
CA LYS A 61 -17.40 -8.28 -4.72
C LYS A 61 -16.77 -7.72 -3.43
N MET A 62 -17.52 -6.93 -2.65
CA MET A 62 -17.03 -6.39 -1.37
C MET A 62 -16.64 -7.50 -0.38
N LYS A 63 -17.41 -8.60 -0.33
CA LYS A 63 -17.08 -9.75 0.51
C LYS A 63 -15.77 -10.40 0.05
N GLU A 64 -15.58 -10.58 -1.26
CA GLU A 64 -14.35 -11.16 -1.78
C GLU A 64 -13.12 -10.26 -1.59
N MET A 65 -13.26 -8.93 -1.73
CA MET A 65 -12.17 -7.99 -1.41
C MET A 65 -11.81 -8.02 0.08
N HIS A 66 -12.79 -8.22 0.96
CA HIS A 66 -12.53 -8.41 2.39
C HIS A 66 -11.79 -9.72 2.67
N ASN A 67 -12.21 -10.82 2.04
CA ASN A 67 -11.53 -12.12 2.16
C ASN A 67 -10.09 -12.01 1.66
N TRP A 68 -9.88 -11.42 0.48
CA TRP A 68 -8.55 -11.22 -0.08
C TRP A 68 -7.64 -10.48 0.89
N ARG A 69 -8.13 -9.36 1.44
CA ARG A 69 -7.34 -8.54 2.37
C ARG A 69 -6.98 -9.34 3.62
N LYS A 70 -7.93 -10.06 4.19
CA LYS A 70 -7.74 -10.90 5.37
C LYS A 70 -6.71 -12.02 5.10
N GLU A 71 -6.88 -12.76 4.02
CA GLU A 71 -5.98 -13.87 3.66
C GLU A 71 -4.56 -13.38 3.37
N HIS A 72 -4.41 -12.22 2.71
CA HIS A 72 -3.08 -11.68 2.42
C HIS A 72 -2.38 -11.20 3.69
N PHE A 73 -3.07 -10.59 4.64
CA PHE A 73 -2.47 -10.20 5.92
C PHE A 73 -2.07 -11.39 6.78
N VAL A 74 -2.91 -12.42 6.86
CA VAL A 74 -2.54 -13.69 7.53
C VAL A 74 -1.30 -14.29 6.87
N LEU A 75 -1.26 -14.30 5.54
CA LEU A 75 -0.11 -14.81 4.80
C LEU A 75 1.17 -14.00 5.09
N LEU A 76 1.10 -12.68 5.24
CA LEU A 76 2.25 -11.85 5.60
C LEU A 76 2.79 -12.21 6.98
N ALA A 77 1.92 -12.29 7.99
CA ALA A 77 2.28 -12.66 9.35
C ALA A 77 2.89 -14.08 9.41
N GLU A 78 2.21 -15.07 8.82
CA GLU A 78 2.71 -16.46 8.76
C GLU A 78 4.03 -16.60 7.99
N SER A 79 4.33 -15.68 7.08
CA SER A 79 5.57 -15.67 6.31
C SER A 79 6.73 -14.97 7.02
N GLY A 80 6.49 -14.44 8.24
CA GLY A 80 7.52 -13.81 9.06
C GLY A 80 7.83 -12.37 8.65
N LEU A 81 6.85 -11.61 8.13
CA LEU A 81 7.05 -10.17 7.98
C LEU A 81 7.32 -9.55 9.36
N ASN A 82 8.40 -8.78 9.46
CA ASN A 82 8.79 -8.06 10.67
C ASN A 82 9.22 -6.62 10.32
N GLU A 83 9.50 -5.81 11.35
CA GLU A 83 9.93 -4.42 11.18
C GLU A 83 11.17 -4.28 10.28
N GLU A 84 12.21 -5.10 10.50
CA GLU A 84 13.45 -5.05 9.72
C GLU A 84 13.22 -5.29 8.22
N ILE A 85 12.39 -6.29 7.88
CA ILE A 85 12.04 -6.58 6.48
C ILE A 85 11.20 -5.44 5.89
N LEU A 86 10.30 -4.85 6.68
CA LEU A 86 9.49 -3.73 6.21
C LEU A 86 10.36 -2.50 5.93
N GLU A 87 11.34 -2.22 6.78
CA GLU A 87 12.36 -1.18 6.57
C GLU A 87 13.12 -1.44 5.26
N GLU A 88 13.57 -2.67 5.01
CA GLU A 88 14.24 -3.03 3.75
C GLU A 88 13.34 -2.77 2.52
N VAL A 89 12.05 -3.09 2.61
CA VAL A 89 11.08 -2.80 1.52
C VAL A 89 10.92 -1.30 1.31
N ILE A 90 10.93 -0.52 2.39
CA ILE A 90 10.80 0.93 2.37
C ILE A 90 12.05 1.55 1.74
N GLU A 91 13.26 1.15 2.16
CA GLU A 91 14.53 1.67 1.66
C GLU A 91 14.69 1.43 0.15
N ASN A 92 14.31 0.25 -0.33
CA ASN A 92 14.39 -0.12 -1.74
C ASN A 92 13.31 0.52 -2.64
N LYS A 93 12.46 1.39 -2.07
CA LYS A 93 11.36 2.14 -2.70
C LYS A 93 11.32 2.07 -4.24
N THR A 94 10.40 1.25 -4.76
CA THR A 94 10.10 1.22 -6.21
C THR A 94 8.95 2.15 -6.59
N LEU A 95 8.23 2.65 -5.59
CA LEU A 95 7.11 3.58 -5.74
C LEU A 95 7.59 4.96 -6.24
N GLN A 96 6.89 5.50 -7.23
CA GLN A 96 7.08 6.87 -7.70
C GLN A 96 5.83 7.69 -7.48
N PHE A 97 5.98 8.89 -6.92
CA PHE A 97 4.90 9.86 -6.84
C PHE A 97 4.62 10.53 -8.18
N ARG A 98 3.40 11.03 -8.34
CA ARG A 98 3.03 11.88 -9.49
C ARG A 98 3.85 13.17 -9.50
N GLU A 99 4.00 13.75 -10.69
CA GLU A 99 4.68 15.03 -10.85
C GLU A 99 3.99 16.12 -10.01
N ASN A 100 4.80 17.00 -9.42
CA ASN A 100 4.38 18.12 -8.57
C ASN A 100 3.62 17.72 -7.29
N ILE A 101 3.81 16.48 -6.79
CA ILE A 101 3.22 16.07 -5.51
C ILE A 101 3.68 16.98 -4.36
N ASP A 102 4.95 17.36 -4.35
CA ASP A 102 5.55 18.22 -3.34
C ASP A 102 4.93 19.62 -3.36
N GLU A 103 4.72 20.19 -4.55
CA GLU A 103 4.00 21.45 -4.71
C GLU A 103 2.54 21.33 -4.24
N PHE A 104 1.85 20.25 -4.60
CA PHE A 104 0.49 19.97 -4.14
C PHE A 104 0.40 19.93 -2.60
N MET A 105 1.28 19.19 -1.94
CA MET A 105 1.33 19.09 -0.47
C MET A 105 1.58 20.46 0.17
N ARG A 106 2.58 21.21 -0.34
CA ARG A 106 2.92 22.57 0.15
C ARG A 106 1.78 23.58 -0.05
N ILE A 107 1.05 23.51 -1.17
CA ILE A 107 -0.11 24.39 -1.42
C ILE A 107 -1.18 24.14 -0.37
N LEU A 108 -1.50 22.87 -0.08
CA LEU A 108 -2.49 22.52 0.94
C LEU A 108 -2.07 22.96 2.33
N GLU A 109 -0.80 22.74 2.69
CA GLU A 109 -0.26 23.16 3.98
C GLU A 109 -0.32 24.68 4.15
N LYS A 110 0.15 25.45 3.16
CA LYS A 110 0.12 26.91 3.18
C LYS A 110 -1.30 27.46 3.24
N ALA A 111 -2.25 26.80 2.59
CA ALA A 111 -3.66 27.14 2.64
C ALA A 111 -4.36 26.65 3.92
N GLN A 112 -3.64 25.94 4.81
CA GLN A 112 -4.16 25.31 6.02
C GLN A 112 -5.35 24.37 5.74
N ILE A 113 -5.35 23.71 4.58
CA ILE A 113 -6.38 22.76 4.19
C ILE A 113 -5.94 21.37 4.65
N PRO A 114 -6.68 20.68 5.55
CA PRO A 114 -6.32 19.32 5.95
C PRO A 114 -6.36 18.37 4.76
N LEU A 115 -5.32 17.56 4.57
CA LEU A 115 -5.29 16.47 3.62
C LEU A 115 -5.53 15.15 4.37
N CYS A 116 -6.58 14.44 4.00
CA CYS A 116 -6.85 13.10 4.48
C CYS A 116 -6.54 12.09 3.38
N ILE A 117 -5.46 11.34 3.55
CA ILE A 117 -5.10 10.21 2.67
C ILE A 117 -5.86 8.99 3.19
N PHE A 118 -6.83 8.50 2.43
CA PHE A 118 -7.63 7.33 2.78
C PHE A 118 -7.27 6.17 1.85
N SER A 119 -6.56 5.18 2.38
CA SER A 119 -5.93 4.13 1.57
C SER A 119 -6.26 2.72 2.08
N ALA A 120 -6.49 1.80 1.14
CA ALA A 120 -6.66 0.38 1.44
C ALA A 120 -5.31 -0.38 1.59
N SER A 121 -4.18 0.32 1.48
CA SER A 121 -2.82 -0.26 1.55
C SER A 121 -2.24 -0.28 2.96
N ILE A 122 -0.94 -0.57 3.08
CA ILE A 122 -0.18 -0.57 4.35
C ILE A 122 0.17 0.88 4.72
N GLY A 123 -0.29 1.33 5.88
CA GLY A 123 -0.14 2.70 6.37
C GLY A 123 1.30 3.07 6.71
N ASP A 124 2.02 2.15 7.35
CA ASP A 124 3.43 2.28 7.74
C ASP A 124 4.29 2.68 6.54
N MET A 125 4.14 1.93 5.43
CA MET A 125 4.85 2.20 4.18
C MET A 125 4.44 3.54 3.54
N ILE A 126 3.14 3.89 3.57
CA ILE A 126 2.67 5.17 3.02
C ILE A 126 3.32 6.34 3.76
N GLN A 127 3.30 6.28 5.08
CA GLN A 127 3.90 7.30 5.93
C GLN A 127 5.39 7.40 5.65
N ALA A 128 6.10 6.29 5.69
CA ALA A 128 7.54 6.25 5.46
C ALA A 128 7.92 6.77 4.06
N TYR A 129 7.15 6.46 3.02
CA TYR A 129 7.43 6.97 1.67
C TYR A 129 7.24 8.48 1.52
N LEU A 130 6.29 9.07 2.25
CA LEU A 130 6.08 10.51 2.28
C LEU A 130 7.19 11.22 3.08
N GLU A 131 7.66 10.59 4.17
CA GLU A 131 8.78 11.06 4.99
C GLU A 131 10.11 10.99 4.25
N GLN A 132 10.39 9.86 3.58
CA GLN A 132 11.62 9.64 2.81
C GLN A 132 11.82 10.68 1.69
N ASP A 133 10.72 11.18 1.11
CA ASP A 133 10.75 12.20 0.06
C ASP A 133 10.60 13.63 0.59
N ASP A 134 10.53 13.83 1.91
CA ASP A 134 10.36 15.14 2.57
C ASP A 134 9.09 15.88 2.10
N ILE A 135 7.99 15.13 1.89
CA ILE A 135 6.70 15.67 1.44
C ILE A 135 5.55 15.41 2.42
N LEU A 136 5.81 14.76 3.56
CA LEU A 136 4.82 14.63 4.63
C LEU A 136 4.66 15.97 5.38
N THR A 137 3.54 16.65 5.15
CA THR A 137 3.23 17.94 5.79
C THR A 137 2.37 17.79 7.04
N ALA A 138 2.42 18.77 7.96
CA ALA A 138 1.76 18.68 9.26
C ALA A 138 0.22 18.64 9.19
N ASN A 139 -0.36 19.13 8.09
CA ASN A 139 -1.81 19.09 7.81
C ASN A 139 -2.27 17.77 7.17
N THR A 140 -1.39 16.76 7.05
CA THR A 140 -1.69 15.47 6.44
C THR A 140 -2.10 14.44 7.50
N HIS A 141 -3.20 13.75 7.26
CA HIS A 141 -3.72 12.65 8.06
C HIS A 141 -3.79 11.39 7.19
N ILE A 142 -3.19 10.30 7.65
CA ILE A 142 -3.18 9.02 6.93
C ILE A 142 -4.14 8.07 7.65
N ILE A 143 -5.15 7.62 6.92
CA ILE A 143 -6.12 6.62 7.37
C ILE A 143 -5.95 5.41 6.45
N ALA A 144 -5.25 4.39 6.96
CA ALA A 144 -4.88 3.18 6.22
C ALA A 144 -4.79 1.97 7.16
N ASN A 145 -4.33 0.82 6.65
CA ASN A 145 -4.10 -0.35 7.49
C ASN A 145 -2.68 -0.27 8.07
N PHE A 146 -2.55 0.15 9.31
CA PHE A 146 -1.29 0.10 10.05
C PHE A 146 -1.08 -1.30 10.61
N LEU A 147 0.14 -1.80 10.48
CA LEU A 147 0.53 -3.12 10.99
C LEU A 147 0.58 -3.09 12.52
N ILE A 148 0.33 -4.25 13.12
CA ILE A 148 0.44 -4.46 14.57
C ILE A 148 1.61 -5.41 14.75
N TYR A 149 2.51 -5.07 15.66
CA TYR A 149 3.71 -5.84 15.93
C TYR A 149 3.66 -6.45 17.33
N ASP A 150 4.32 -7.60 17.50
CA ASP A 150 4.62 -8.17 18.82
C ASP A 150 5.86 -7.52 19.46
N GLU A 151 6.26 -7.99 20.66
CA GLU A 151 7.42 -7.47 21.39
C GLU A 151 8.77 -7.75 20.68
N GLU A 152 8.78 -8.67 19.73
CA GLU A 152 9.96 -9.06 18.93
C GLU A 152 9.99 -8.35 17.56
N GLY A 153 8.99 -7.50 17.27
CA GLY A 153 8.90 -6.76 16.01
C GLY A 153 8.28 -7.57 14.86
N ASN A 154 7.64 -8.72 15.12
CA ASN A 154 6.94 -9.50 14.09
C ASN A 154 5.51 -9.00 13.90
N VAL A 155 5.03 -9.01 12.66
CA VAL A 155 3.65 -8.63 12.32
C VAL A 155 2.64 -9.69 12.79
N LEU A 156 1.56 -9.23 13.44
CA LEU A 156 0.44 -10.04 13.96
C LEU A 156 -0.74 -10.19 12.97
#